data_AF-A0A496Z7Z5-F1
#
_entry.id   AF-A0A496Z7Z5-F1
#
_cell.length_a   1.000
_cell.length_b   1.000
_cell.length_c   1.000
_cell.angle_alpha   90.00
_cell.angle_beta   90.00
_cell.angle_gamma   90.00
#
_symmetry.space_group_name_H-M   'P 1'
#
loop_
_entity.id
_entity.type
_entity.pdbx_description
1 polymer ?
#
loop_
_entity_poly.entity_id
_entity_poly.type
_entity_poly.pdbx_seq_one_letter_code
_entity_poly.pdbx_strand_id
1 'polypeptide(L)' 'MRDEKYFQYPVHEWQKRYEALRASFVDRLPAKAVAERFGYSQSYVNLLRHQFVHEKID' A
#
# COMPACT_ATOMS: atom_id res chain seq x y z
N MET A 1 -18.23 0.47 -18.47
CA MET A 1 -17.13 -0.29 -17.86
C MET A 1 -17.27 -0.23 -16.35
N ARG A 2 -18.10 -1.10 -15.79
CA ARG A 2 -18.35 -1.29 -14.35
C ARG A 2 -18.58 -2.79 -14.17
N ASP A 3 -17.55 -3.54 -14.51
CA ASP A 3 -17.55 -4.99 -14.45
C ASP A 3 -16.79 -5.40 -13.20
N GLU A 4 -17.17 -6.53 -12.60
CA GLU A 4 -16.53 -7.14 -11.43
C GLU A 4 -15.01 -7.29 -11.60
N LYS A 5 -14.55 -7.35 -12.86
CA LYS A 5 -13.14 -7.34 -13.27
C LYS A 5 -12.36 -6.10 -12.82
N TYR A 6 -13.02 -4.96 -12.56
CA TYR A 6 -12.37 -3.76 -11.98
C TYR A 6 -11.79 -4.04 -10.59
N PHE A 7 -12.43 -4.92 -9.81
CA PHE A 7 -11.95 -5.33 -8.49
C PHE A 7 -11.01 -6.55 -8.55
N GLN A 8 -11.04 -7.32 -9.65
CA GLN A 8 -10.19 -8.50 -9.83
C GLN A 8 -8.80 -8.18 -10.39
N TYR A 9 -8.66 -7.04 -11.05
CA TYR A 9 -7.39 -6.56 -11.58
C TYR A 9 -7.12 -5.17 -11.03
N PRO A 10 -6.34 -5.01 -9.95
CA PRO A 10 -5.92 -3.68 -9.51
C PRO A 10 -5.09 -3.04 -10.63
N VAL A 11 -5.73 -2.19 -11.44
CA VAL A 11 -5.15 -1.56 -12.63
C VAL A 11 -4.09 -0.52 -12.23
N HIS A 12 -4.21 0.04 -11.03
CA HIS A 12 -3.31 1.09 -10.54
C HIS A 12 -2.38 0.59 -9.44
N GLU A 13 -1.09 0.83 -9.64
CA GLU A 13 -0.07 0.69 -8.59
C GLU A 13 -0.47 1.39 -7.28
N TRP A 14 -1.26 2.46 -7.38
CA TRP A 14 -1.79 3.20 -6.24
C TRP A 14 -2.67 2.37 -5.32
N GLN A 15 -3.47 1.44 -5.86
CA GLN A 15 -4.33 0.57 -5.06
C GLN A 15 -3.48 -0.37 -4.19
N LYS A 16 -2.40 -0.92 -4.75
CA LYS A 16 -1.47 -1.76 -4.01
C LYS A 16 -0.71 -0.99 -2.92
N ARG A 17 -0.33 0.26 -3.19
CA ARG A 17 0.29 1.17 -2.21
C ARG A 17 -0.69 1.54 -1.09
N TYR A 18 -1.95 1.82 -1.44
CA TYR A 18 -3.02 2.07 -0.48
C TYR A 18 -3.23 0.88 0.45
N GLU A 19 -3.31 -0.34 -0.09
CA GLU A 19 -3.46 -1.54 0.75
C GLU A 19 -2.26 -1.78 1.66
N ALA A 20 -1.04 -1.51 1.19
CA ALA A 20 0.16 -1.58 2.03
C ALA A 20 0.15 -0.54 3.17
N LEU A 21 -0.29 0.70 2.88
CA LEU A 21 -0.47 1.75 3.89
C LEU A 21 -1.59 1.39 4.88
N ARG A 22 -2.71 0.86 4.41
CA ARG A 22 -3.81 0.38 5.25
C ARG A 22 -3.32 -0.74 6.19
N ALA A 23 -2.61 -1.73 5.67
CA ALA A 23 -2.04 -2.82 6.47
C ALA A 23 -1.04 -2.31 7.52
N SER A 24 -0.34 -1.22 7.21
CA SER A 24 0.58 -0.55 8.11
C SER A 24 -0.12 0.21 9.24
N PHE A 25 -1.14 1.03 8.93
CA PHE A 25 -1.76 1.95 9.88
C PHE A 25 -2.99 1.37 10.59
N VAL A 26 -3.82 0.61 9.87
CA VAL A 26 -5.06 0.01 10.39
C VAL A 26 -4.75 -1.33 11.04
N ASP A 27 -4.11 -2.24 10.32
CA ASP A 27 -3.75 -3.57 10.83
C ASP A 27 -2.49 -3.55 11.73
N ARG A 28 -1.88 -2.36 11.92
CA ARG A 28 -0.71 -2.09 12.77
C ARG A 28 0.49 -3.01 12.52
N LEU A 29 0.63 -3.51 11.28
CA LEU A 29 1.74 -4.39 10.93
C LEU A 29 3.06 -3.62 10.87
N PRO A 30 4.18 -4.21 11.29
CA PRO A 30 5.50 -3.62 11.11
C PRO A 30 5.86 -3.53 9.62
N ALA A 31 6.72 -2.58 9.26
CA ALA A 31 7.09 -2.32 7.86
C ALA A 31 7.64 -3.55 7.15
N LYS A 32 8.35 -4.42 7.88
CA LYS A 32 8.87 -5.70 7.38
C LYS A 32 7.75 -6.65 6.96
N ALA A 33 6.73 -6.83 7.80
CA ALA A 33 5.61 -7.73 7.50
C ALA A 33 4.75 -7.22 6.32
N VAL A 34 4.58 -5.91 6.22
CA VAL A 34 3.91 -5.29 5.06
C VAL A 34 4.75 -5.49 3.79
N ALA A 35 6.07 -5.29 3.87
CA ALA A 35 6.99 -5.51 2.76
C ALA A 35 6.90 -6.96 2.24
N GLU A 36 6.95 -7.95 3.13
CA GLU A 36 6.83 -9.37 2.79
C GLU A 36 5.45 -9.70 2.18
N ARG A 37 4.36 -9.16 2.73
CA ARG A 37 2.99 -9.42 2.26
C ARG A 37 2.71 -8.83 0.87
N PHE A 38 3.25 -7.64 0.57
CA PHE A 38 2.94 -6.92 -0.67
C PHE A 38 4.06 -6.97 -1.72
N GLY A 39 5.19 -7.63 -1.40
CA GLY A 39 6.35 -7.76 -2.29
C GLY A 39 7.15 -6.46 -2.44
N TYR A 40 7.18 -5.64 -1.38
CA TYR A 40 7.98 -4.42 -1.33
C TYR A 40 9.26 -4.63 -0.53
N SER A 41 10.21 -3.70 -0.65
CA SER A 41 11.31 -3.63 0.32
C SER A 41 10.84 -2.91 1.58
N GLN A 42 11.41 -3.28 2.73
CA GLN A 42 11.10 -2.62 4.01
C GLN A 42 11.38 -1.12 3.94
N SER A 43 12.47 -0.71 3.28
CA SER A 43 12.83 0.70 3.06
C SER A 43 11.76 1.46 2.27
N TYR A 44 11.18 0.82 1.25
CA TYR A 44 10.11 1.42 0.45
C TYR A 44 8.83 1.61 1.27
N VAL A 45 8.47 0.65 2.13
CA VAL A 45 7.32 0.80 3.05
C VAL A 45 7.54 1.95 4.04
N ASN A 46 8.77 2.11 4.57
CA ASN A 46 9.10 3.25 5.42
C ASN A 46 8.99 4.59 4.69
N LEU A 47 9.44 4.66 3.43
CA LEU A 47 9.29 5.84 2.59
C LEU A 47 7.81 6.18 2.38
N LEU A 48 6.98 5.19 2.03
CA LEU A 48 5.53 5.38 1.84
C LEU A 48 4.86 5.91 3.11
N ARG A 49 5.19 5.37 4.29
CA ARG A 49 4.67 5.87 5.58
C ARG A 49 5.04 7.33 5.79
N HIS A 50 6.31 7.68 5.58
CA HIS A 50 6.79 9.05 5.73
C HIS A 50 6.06 9.98 4.74
N GLN A 51 5.96 9.62 3.47
CA GLN A 51 5.25 10.42 2.46
C GLN A 51 3.76 10.58 2.80
N PHE A 52 3.11 9.54 3.33
CA PHE A 52 1.71 9.59 3.76
C PHE A 52 1.50 10.55 4.95
N VAL A 53 2.35 10.45 5.98
CA VAL A 53 2.28 11.32 7.18
C VAL A 53 2.56 12.78 6.82
N HIS A 54 3.40 13.03 5.80
CA HIS A 54 3.72 14.36 5.32
C HIS A 54 2.82 14.85 4.17
N GLU A 55 1.68 14.19 3.93
CA GLU A 55 0.69 14.59 2.91
C GLU A 55 1.28 14.74 1.49
N LYS A 56 2.33 13.95 1.18
CA LYS A 56 3.00 13.92 -0.14
C LYS A 56 2.46 12.83 -1.08
N ILE A 57 1.32 12.24 -0.70
CA ILE A 57 0.62 11.16 -1.41
C ILE A 57 -0.79 11.69 -1.64
N ASP A 58 -1.11 12.05 -2.89
CA ASP A 58 -2.45 12.49 -3.36
C ASP A 58 -3.24 11.29 -3.92
#